data_AF-A0A9W6XGM4-F1
#
_entry.id   AF-A0A9W6XGM4-F1
#
_cell.length_a   1.000
_cell.length_b   1.000
_cell.length_c   1.000
_cell.angle_alpha   90.00
_cell.angle_beta   90.00
_cell.angle_gamma   90.00
#
_symmetry.space_group_name_H-M   'P 1'
#
loop_
_entity.id
_entity.type
_entity.pdbx_description
1 polymer ?
#
loop_
_entity_poly.entity_id
_entity_poly.type
_entity_poly.pdbx_seq_one_letter_code
_entity_poly.pdbx_strand_id
1 'polypeptide(L)'
;MGTWQMKNVCPSLCNDWYDACKNEYYAYSGAGTLTPCYGNALVCSPLSAITNSGADFCVNMGFHVGSDADAEGIDCFDGSVPEQLGEAEPTEPWHLQLKRMLEEESENPSGLFVAGVFVLVTMILMGGRLVRQFGDPFGGDQLSLMEVRRLQQERYERGEQMYDDETDSSSDEETAPRSTPDQADGENEESSTSTPS
;
A
#
# COMPACT_ATOMS: atom_id res chain seq x y z
N MET A 1 1.85 -11.15 22.54
CA MET A 1 2.49 -10.03 23.27
C MET A 1 3.62 -10.56 24.12
N GLY A 2 4.87 -10.48 23.64
CA GLY A 2 6.03 -10.75 24.50
C GLY A 2 6.07 -9.72 25.63
N THR A 3 6.14 -10.18 26.87
CA THR A 3 6.42 -9.28 27.98
C THR A 3 7.83 -8.74 27.76
N TRP A 4 7.97 -7.47 27.40
CA TRP A 4 9.26 -6.77 27.33
C TRP A 4 9.87 -6.59 28.74
N GLN A 5 9.84 -7.64 29.57
CA GLN A 5 10.19 -7.59 30.98
C GLN A 5 11.69 -7.72 31.23
N MET A 6 12.45 -8.35 30.32
CA MET A 6 13.90 -8.43 30.44
C MET A 6 14.53 -7.20 29.78
N LYS A 7 14.78 -6.16 30.57
CA LYS A 7 15.41 -4.93 30.08
C LYS A 7 16.94 -5.03 30.00
N ASN A 8 17.54 -5.94 30.76
CA ASN A 8 18.98 -5.97 31.00
C ASN A 8 19.58 -7.33 30.64
N VAL A 9 20.81 -7.30 30.13
CA VAL A 9 21.66 -8.47 29.88
C VAL A 9 22.57 -8.69 31.09
N CYS A 10 22.76 -9.95 31.49
CA CYS A 10 23.65 -10.26 32.61
C CYS A 10 25.12 -9.90 32.27
N PRO A 11 25.89 -9.35 33.23
CA PRO A 11 27.31 -9.04 33.03
C PRO A 11 28.16 -10.24 32.61
N SER A 12 27.85 -11.43 33.13
CA SER A 12 28.48 -12.71 32.77
C SER A 12 28.35 -13.00 31.28
N LEU A 13 27.12 -12.97 30.75
CA LEU A 13 26.84 -13.17 29.33
C LEU A 13 27.58 -12.16 28.44
N CYS A 14 27.63 -10.90 28.86
CA CYS A 14 28.34 -9.85 28.13
C CYS A 14 29.85 -10.12 28.05
N ASN A 15 30.45 -10.61 29.14
CA ASN A 15 31.86 -10.98 29.18
C ASN A 15 32.15 -12.21 28.31
N ASP A 16 31.30 -13.25 28.41
CA ASP A 16 31.44 -14.47 27.60
C ASP A 16 31.31 -14.15 26.10
N TRP A 17 30.36 -13.29 25.74
CA TRP A 17 30.17 -12.86 24.36
C TRP A 17 31.37 -12.04 23.85
N TYR A 18 31.85 -11.09 24.66
CA TYR A 18 33.06 -10.34 24.31
C TYR A 18 34.28 -11.26 24.16
N ASP A 19 34.48 -12.22 25.06
CA ASP A 19 35.62 -13.12 24.99
C ASP A 19 35.60 -14.04 23.77
N ALA A 20 34.39 -14.45 23.33
CA ALA A 20 34.20 -15.18 22.09
C ALA A 20 34.48 -14.31 20.84
N CYS A 21 34.03 -13.05 20.85
CA CYS A 21 34.05 -12.16 19.70
C CYS A 21 35.20 -11.13 19.67
N LYS A 22 36.10 -11.10 20.67
CA LYS A 22 37.15 -10.07 20.80
C LYS A 22 38.08 -9.93 19.58
N ASN A 23 38.26 -11.02 18.83
CA ASN A 23 39.09 -11.07 17.63
C ASN A 23 38.30 -10.82 16.35
N GLU A 24 36.98 -10.70 16.43
CA GLU A 24 36.12 -10.42 15.28
C GLU A 24 36.11 -8.92 14.98
N TYR A 25 35.75 -8.59 13.74
CA TYR A 25 35.78 -7.22 13.24
C TYR A 25 34.40 -6.57 13.37
N TYR A 26 34.39 -5.36 13.90
CA TYR A 26 33.19 -4.57 14.13
C TYR A 26 33.35 -3.15 13.56
N ALA A 27 32.21 -2.52 13.28
CA ALA A 27 32.10 -1.13 12.88
C ALA A 27 30.94 -0.44 13.61
N TYR A 28 31.04 0.88 13.75
CA TYR A 28 29.91 1.69 14.20
C TYR A 28 28.94 1.90 13.04
N SER A 29 27.67 1.57 13.28
CA SER A 29 26.56 1.93 12.41
C SER A 29 26.26 3.44 12.52
N GLY A 30 25.49 3.99 11.58
CA GLY A 30 25.08 5.40 11.58
C GLY A 30 24.29 5.81 12.84
N ALA A 31 23.74 4.85 13.59
CA ALA A 31 23.06 5.06 14.86
C ALA A 31 24.01 5.16 16.08
N GLY A 32 25.33 5.02 15.87
CA GLY A 32 26.32 5.00 16.95
C GLY A 32 26.41 3.66 17.70
N THR A 33 25.66 2.65 17.27
CA THR A 33 25.74 1.28 17.81
C THR A 33 26.78 0.46 17.07
N LEU A 34 27.45 -0.41 17.81
CA LEU A 34 28.40 -1.37 17.29
C LEU A 34 27.66 -2.46 16.49
N THR A 35 28.20 -2.83 15.34
CA THR A 35 27.64 -3.87 14.49
C THR A 35 28.77 -4.75 13.94
N PRO A 36 28.56 -6.07 13.84
CA PRO A 36 29.53 -6.95 13.21
C PRO A 36 29.80 -6.52 11.76
N CYS A 37 31.06 -6.52 11.36
CA CYS A 37 31.44 -6.24 10.00
C CYS A 37 31.21 -7.46 9.10
N TYR A 38 30.06 -7.49 8.43
CA TYR A 38 29.81 -8.43 7.34
C TYR A 38 29.64 -7.65 6.02
N GLY A 39 30.43 -7.98 4.99
CA GLY A 39 30.34 -7.35 3.67
C GLY A 39 31.14 -6.05 3.52
N ASN A 40 30.49 -4.95 3.09
CA ASN A 40 31.12 -3.76 2.51
C ASN A 40 31.36 -2.60 3.52
N ALA A 41 31.56 -2.91 4.79
CA ALA A 41 31.89 -1.89 5.77
C ALA A 41 33.26 -1.25 5.43
N LEU A 42 33.29 0.09 5.31
CA LEU A 42 34.46 0.83 4.85
C LEU A 42 35.61 0.83 5.88
N VAL A 43 35.28 0.76 7.16
CA VAL A 43 36.24 0.79 8.27
C VAL A 43 35.80 -0.22 9.32
N CYS A 44 36.63 -1.23 9.55
CA CYS A 44 36.42 -2.25 10.55
C CYS A 44 37.67 -2.39 11.42
N SER A 45 37.46 -2.55 12.72
CA SER A 45 38.53 -2.82 13.67
C SER A 45 38.18 -4.04 14.53
N PRO A 46 39.19 -4.78 15.01
CA PRO A 46 38.95 -5.88 15.93
C PRO A 46 38.26 -5.34 17.19
N LEU A 47 37.32 -6.12 17.75
CA LEU A 47 36.53 -5.69 18.90
C LEU A 47 37.41 -5.31 20.11
N SER A 48 38.50 -6.04 20.34
CA SER A 48 39.47 -5.75 21.40
C SER A 48 40.17 -4.40 21.28
N ALA A 49 40.15 -3.77 20.10
CA ALA A 49 40.69 -2.42 19.89
C ALA A 49 39.63 -1.33 20.10
N ILE A 50 38.35 -1.70 20.15
CA ILE A 50 37.21 -0.78 20.30
C ILE A 50 36.75 -0.74 21.75
N THR A 51 36.61 -1.90 22.39
CA THR A 51 36.10 -2.06 23.75
C THR A 51 37.06 -2.90 24.59
N ASN A 52 37.20 -2.56 25.87
CA ASN A 52 38.12 -3.24 26.78
C ASN A 52 37.43 -4.27 27.70
N SER A 53 36.09 -4.24 27.78
CA SER A 53 35.30 -5.10 28.66
C SER A 53 34.02 -5.57 27.97
N GLY A 54 33.45 -6.68 28.46
CA GLY A 54 32.19 -7.20 27.95
C GLY A 54 31.00 -6.29 28.23
N ALA A 55 30.99 -5.62 29.39
CA ALA A 55 29.96 -4.64 29.73
C ALA A 55 29.96 -3.47 28.73
N ASP A 56 31.13 -2.90 28.42
CA ASP A 56 31.25 -1.83 27.42
C ASP A 56 30.81 -2.29 26.03
N PHE A 57 31.15 -3.53 25.67
CA PHE A 57 30.72 -4.13 24.42
C PHE A 57 29.19 -4.23 24.31
N CYS A 58 28.51 -4.77 25.33
CA CYS A 58 27.05 -4.84 25.36
C CYS A 58 26.40 -3.46 25.27
N VAL A 59 26.92 -2.47 25.99
CA VAL A 59 26.42 -1.09 25.93
C VAL A 59 26.61 -0.50 24.54
N ASN A 60 27.78 -0.71 23.92
CA ASN A 60 28.05 -0.20 22.58
C ASN A 60 27.21 -0.91 21.51
N MET A 61 26.83 -2.17 21.72
CA MET A 61 25.86 -2.89 20.88
C MET A 61 24.41 -2.39 21.07
N GLY A 62 24.15 -1.57 22.09
CA GLY A 62 22.84 -0.98 22.38
C GLY A 62 22.03 -1.70 23.45
N PHE A 63 22.65 -2.60 24.22
CA PHE A 63 21.99 -3.30 25.33
C PHE A 63 22.21 -2.58 26.67
N HIS A 64 21.24 -2.73 27.58
CA HIS A 64 21.45 -2.37 28.96
C HIS A 64 22.07 -3.54 29.72
N VAL A 65 23.08 -3.28 30.53
CA VAL A 65 23.76 -4.30 31.34
C VAL A 65 23.22 -4.22 32.77
N GLY A 66 22.92 -5.39 33.35
CA GLY A 66 22.51 -5.51 34.74
C GLY A 66 23.64 -5.25 35.72
N SER A 67 23.32 -5.33 37.02
CA SER A 67 24.28 -5.34 38.11
C SER A 67 24.81 -6.76 38.37
N ASP A 68 26.01 -6.89 38.92
CA ASP A 68 26.54 -8.19 39.38
C ASP A 68 25.72 -8.81 40.52
N ALA A 69 24.81 -8.03 41.13
CA ALA A 69 23.89 -8.50 42.17
C ALA A 69 22.57 -9.08 41.60
N ASP A 70 22.33 -8.94 40.30
CA ASP A 70 21.10 -9.39 39.64
C ASP A 70 21.14 -10.92 39.47
N ALA A 71 20.02 -11.60 39.73
CA ALA A 71 19.96 -13.04 39.55
C ALA A 71 19.81 -13.40 38.06
N GLU A 72 20.72 -14.25 37.55
CA GLU A 72 20.69 -14.76 36.18
C GLU A 72 19.37 -15.48 35.88
N GLY A 73 18.76 -15.16 34.73
CA GLY A 73 17.49 -15.74 34.27
C GLY A 73 16.23 -15.21 34.98
N ILE A 74 16.39 -14.37 36.02
CA ILE A 74 15.27 -13.75 36.76
C ILE A 74 15.28 -12.23 36.53
N ASP A 75 16.38 -11.57 36.89
CA ASP A 75 16.52 -10.12 36.85
C ASP A 75 17.26 -9.64 35.58
N CYS A 76 18.07 -10.52 35.00
CA CYS A 76 18.83 -10.27 33.77
C CYS A 76 18.75 -11.47 32.82
N PHE A 77 18.88 -11.19 31.52
CA PHE A 77 18.92 -12.21 30.49
C PHE A 77 20.31 -12.85 30.39
N ASP A 78 20.37 -14.16 30.58
CA ASP A 78 21.60 -14.97 30.63
C ASP A 78 21.89 -15.71 29.31
N GLY A 79 21.04 -15.54 28.29
CA GLY A 79 21.19 -16.23 27.01
C GLY A 79 20.67 -17.66 26.99
N SER A 80 20.11 -18.16 28.09
CA SER A 80 19.52 -19.49 28.14
C SER A 80 18.23 -19.55 27.31
N VAL A 81 18.03 -20.67 26.62
CA VAL A 81 16.76 -20.94 25.94
C VAL A 81 15.79 -21.44 27.02
N PRO A 82 14.62 -20.80 27.20
CA PRO A 82 13.66 -21.27 28.19
C PRO A 82 13.20 -22.69 27.84
N GLU A 83 13.20 -23.59 28.84
CA GLU A 83 12.76 -24.98 28.64
C GLU A 83 11.29 -25.07 28.24
N GLN A 84 10.50 -24.06 28.61
CA GLN A 84 9.10 -23.95 28.27
C GLN A 84 8.96 -23.03 27.05
N LEU A 85 8.54 -23.61 25.92
CA LEU A 85 8.15 -22.84 24.75
C LEU A 85 7.04 -21.87 25.15
N GLY A 86 7.17 -20.61 24.73
CA GLY A 86 6.16 -19.60 24.99
C GLY A 86 4.79 -20.05 24.51
N GLU A 87 3.73 -19.61 25.19
CA GLU A 87 2.37 -19.84 24.73
C GLU A 87 2.21 -19.24 23.33
N ALA A 88 1.59 -20.01 22.42
CA ALA A 88 1.25 -19.49 21.10
C ALA A 88 0.42 -18.21 21.27
N GLU A 89 0.73 -17.18 20.49
CA GLU A 89 -0.04 -15.95 20.56
C GLU A 89 -1.53 -16.28 20.40
N PRO A 90 -2.39 -15.78 21.30
CA PRO A 90 -3.82 -16.03 21.18
C PRO A 90 -4.28 -15.51 19.83
N THR A 91 -5.03 -16.34 19.10
CA THR A 91 -5.56 -15.98 17.79
C THR A 91 -6.41 -14.71 17.93
N GLU A 92 -5.90 -13.58 17.48
CA GLU A 92 -6.67 -12.35 17.48
C GLU A 92 -7.85 -12.50 16.49
N PRO A 93 -9.05 -12.01 16.83
CA PRO A 93 -10.12 -11.92 15.86
C PRO A 93 -9.67 -11.06 14.68
N TRP A 94 -9.96 -11.50 13.45
CA TRP A 94 -9.49 -10.89 12.20
C TRP A 94 -9.74 -9.37 12.09
N HIS A 95 -10.76 -8.85 12.78
CA HIS A 95 -11.04 -7.42 12.87
C HIS A 95 -9.92 -6.60 13.54
N LEU A 96 -9.31 -7.11 14.61
CA LEU A 96 -8.21 -6.43 15.30
C LEU A 96 -6.94 -6.44 14.46
N GLN A 97 -6.68 -7.56 13.79
CA GLN A 97 -5.57 -7.71 12.87
C GLN A 97 -5.70 -6.75 11.67
N LEU A 98 -6.89 -6.64 11.09
CA LEU A 98 -7.16 -5.67 10.02
C LEU A 98 -7.02 -4.24 10.49
N LYS A 99 -7.51 -3.90 11.69
CA LYS A 99 -7.38 -2.54 12.21
C LYS A 99 -5.91 -2.13 12.34
N ARG A 100 -5.08 -3.03 12.87
CA ARG A 100 -3.62 -2.82 12.97
C ARG A 100 -2.98 -2.62 11.59
N MET A 101 -3.28 -3.52 10.63
CA MET A 101 -2.77 -3.40 9.27
C MET A 101 -3.22 -2.11 8.58
N LEU A 102 -4.48 -1.70 8.79
CA LEU A 102 -5.03 -0.48 8.21
C LEU A 102 -4.39 0.79 8.79
N GLU A 103 -4.11 0.79 10.10
CA GLU A 103 -3.46 1.91 10.79
C GLU A 103 -2.01 2.07 10.31
N GLU A 104 -1.27 0.96 10.16
CA GLU A 104 0.09 0.94 9.63
C GLU A 104 0.17 1.39 8.15
N GLU A 105 -0.71 0.88 7.28
CA GLU A 105 -0.77 1.31 5.88
C GLU A 105 -1.30 2.75 5.71
N SER A 106 -2.07 3.29 6.66
CA SER A 106 -2.52 4.68 6.57
C SER A 106 -1.40 5.69 6.81
N GLU A 107 -0.37 5.30 7.58
CA GLU A 107 0.77 6.16 7.90
C GLU A 107 1.80 6.17 6.76
N ASN A 108 1.94 5.06 6.03
CA ASN A 108 2.77 4.94 4.83
C ASN A 108 2.02 4.19 3.71
N PRO A 109 1.16 4.87 2.93
CA PRO A 109 0.30 4.19 1.97
C PRO A 109 1.13 3.54 0.87
N SER A 110 1.09 2.21 0.80
CA SER A 110 1.63 1.49 -0.34
C SER A 110 0.82 1.84 -1.61
N GLY A 111 1.49 1.86 -2.77
CA GLY A 111 0.81 2.16 -4.04
C GLY A 111 -0.34 1.18 -4.35
N LEU A 112 -0.24 -0.06 -3.85
CA LEU A 112 -1.28 -1.08 -3.98
C LEU A 112 -2.49 -0.80 -3.09
N PHE A 113 -2.29 -0.35 -1.85
CA PHE A 113 -3.38 0.06 -0.96
C PHE A 113 -4.19 1.21 -1.57
N VAL A 114 -3.50 2.24 -2.07
CA VAL A 114 -4.12 3.39 -2.74
C VAL A 114 -4.91 2.95 -3.97
N ALA A 115 -4.33 2.12 -4.84
CA ALA A 115 -5.02 1.58 -6.01
C ALA A 115 -6.28 0.78 -5.63
N GLY A 116 -6.19 -0.04 -4.58
CA GLY A 116 -7.32 -0.81 -4.05
C GLY A 116 -8.49 0.09 -3.61
N VAL A 117 -8.19 1.16 -2.85
CA VAL A 117 -9.20 2.13 -2.41
C VAL A 117 -9.83 2.85 -3.62
N PHE A 118 -9.04 3.28 -4.61
CA PHE A 118 -9.56 3.92 -5.82
C PHE A 118 -10.45 2.99 -6.65
N VAL A 119 -10.11 1.71 -6.79
CA VAL A 119 -10.95 0.73 -7.47
C VAL A 119 -12.29 0.56 -6.75
N LEU A 120 -12.27 0.50 -5.42
CA LEU A 120 -13.48 0.35 -4.61
C LEU A 120 -14.40 1.58 -4.74
N VAL A 121 -13.83 2.79 -4.65
CA VAL A 121 -14.56 4.05 -4.85
C VAL A 121 -15.13 4.15 -6.27
N THR A 122 -14.35 3.81 -7.29
CA THR A 122 -14.81 3.87 -8.69
C THR A 122 -15.91 2.85 -8.97
N MET A 123 -15.84 1.63 -8.39
CA MET A 123 -16.93 0.65 -8.47
C MET A 123 -18.21 1.16 -7.82
N ILE A 124 -18.13 1.80 -6.64
CA ILE A 124 -19.29 2.40 -5.98
C ILE A 124 -19.88 3.54 -6.82
N LEU A 125 -19.04 4.41 -7.39
CA LEU A 125 -19.49 5.53 -8.21
C LEU A 125 -20.10 5.06 -9.54
N MET A 126 -19.48 4.09 -10.21
CA MET A 126 -20.01 3.51 -11.45
C MET A 126 -21.30 2.73 -11.17
N GLY A 127 -21.37 1.96 -10.07
CA GLY A 127 -22.59 1.28 -9.62
C GLY A 127 -23.72 2.26 -9.27
N GLY A 128 -23.42 3.34 -8.54
CA GLY A 128 -24.39 4.38 -8.21
C GLY A 128 -24.86 5.19 -9.42
N ARG A 129 -23.99 5.39 -10.42
CA ARG A 129 -24.36 6.03 -11.68
C ARG A 129 -25.22 5.11 -12.54
N LEU A 130 -24.95 3.80 -12.54
CA LEU A 130 -25.79 2.79 -13.20
C LEU A 130 -27.18 2.69 -12.56
N VAL A 131 -27.28 2.70 -11.23
CA VAL A 131 -28.58 2.72 -10.53
C VAL A 131 -29.37 3.99 -10.85
N ARG A 132 -28.69 5.15 -10.95
CA ARG A 132 -29.33 6.41 -11.37
C ARG A 132 -29.70 6.45 -12.86
N GLN A 133 -28.93 5.78 -13.73
CA GLN A 133 -29.15 5.78 -15.18
C GLN A 133 -30.16 4.73 -15.63
N PHE A 134 -30.26 3.59 -14.94
CA PHE A 134 -31.22 2.52 -15.25
C PHE A 134 -32.52 2.58 -14.44
N GLY A 135 -32.63 3.48 -13.46
CA GLY A 135 -33.76 3.49 -12.54
C GLY A 135 -33.72 2.30 -11.58
N ASP A 136 -34.35 2.45 -10.41
CA ASP A 136 -34.39 1.41 -9.38
C ASP A 136 -34.84 0.05 -9.95
N PRO A 137 -33.99 -1.00 -9.91
CA PRO A 137 -34.36 -2.33 -10.42
C PRO A 137 -35.39 -3.05 -9.53
N PHE A 138 -35.74 -2.48 -8.38
CA PHE A 138 -36.76 -2.99 -7.45
C PHE A 138 -37.89 -1.97 -7.26
N GLY A 139 -38.59 -1.69 -8.37
CA GLY A 139 -39.95 -1.16 -8.48
C GLY A 139 -40.60 -0.55 -7.23
N GLY A 140 -40.39 0.76 -7.03
CA GLY A 140 -41.12 1.58 -6.06
C GLY A 140 -42.24 2.43 -6.65
N ASP A 141 -42.26 2.69 -7.96
CA ASP A 141 -43.28 3.54 -8.58
C ASP A 141 -44.15 2.76 -9.56
N GLN A 142 -45.03 1.91 -9.01
CA GLN A 142 -46.27 1.54 -9.70
C GLN A 142 -47.35 2.60 -9.41
N LEU A 143 -47.04 3.89 -9.63
CA LEU A 143 -48.08 4.89 -9.77
C LEU A 143 -48.89 4.48 -10.99
N SER A 144 -50.12 4.02 -10.73
CA SER A 144 -50.98 3.42 -11.75
C SER A 144 -51.01 4.30 -13.00
N LEU A 145 -50.85 3.68 -14.16
CA LEU A 145 -51.00 4.35 -15.47
C LEU A 145 -52.30 5.17 -15.56
N MET A 146 -53.29 4.82 -14.73
CA MET A 146 -54.55 5.52 -14.57
C MET A 146 -54.42 6.85 -13.80
N GLU A 147 -53.59 6.92 -12.74
CA GLU A 147 -53.29 8.16 -12.00
C GLU A 147 -52.48 9.14 -12.86
N VAL A 148 -51.53 8.64 -13.66
CA VAL A 148 -50.76 9.47 -14.59
C VAL A 148 -51.67 10.09 -15.66
N ARG A 149 -52.59 9.29 -16.22
CA ARG A 149 -53.60 9.80 -17.18
C ARG A 149 -54.51 10.83 -16.53
N ARG A 150 -54.96 10.61 -15.29
CA ARG A 150 -55.81 11.55 -14.55
C ARG A 150 -55.11 12.90 -14.37
N LEU A 151 -53.84 12.89 -13.96
CA LEU A 151 -53.05 14.10 -13.76
C LEU A 151 -52.70 14.82 -15.08
N GLN A 152 -52.47 14.08 -16.17
CA GLN A 152 -52.28 14.68 -17.50
C GLN A 152 -53.55 15.37 -17.98
N GLN A 153 -54.71 14.74 -17.75
CA GLN A 153 -56.01 15.28 -18.17
C GLN A 153 -56.38 16.53 -17.36
N GLU A 154 -56.09 16.56 -16.06
CA GLU A 154 -56.20 17.79 -15.24
C GLU A 154 -55.28 18.91 -15.75
N ARG A 155 -54.08 18.60 -16.25
CA ARG A 155 -53.14 19.62 -16.79
C ARG A 155 -53.60 20.17 -18.15
N TYR A 156 -54.16 19.31 -19.00
CA TYR A 156 -54.77 19.73 -20.27
C TYR A 156 -55.99 20.62 -20.06
N GLU A 157 -56.87 20.28 -19.10
CA GLU A 157 -58.01 21.12 -18.73
C GLU A 157 -57.57 22.46 -18.12
N ARG A 158 -56.41 22.49 -17.44
CA ARG A 158 -55.83 23.70 -16.87
C ARG A 158 -55.16 24.62 -17.90
N GLY A 159 -54.91 24.15 -19.12
CA GLY A 159 -54.37 24.98 -20.20
C GLY A 159 -52.96 25.52 -19.97
N GLU A 160 -52.11 24.82 -19.19
CA GLU A 160 -50.69 25.16 -19.10
C GLU A 160 -50.02 24.85 -20.46
N GLN A 161 -49.51 25.89 -21.13
CA GLN A 161 -48.76 25.79 -22.38
C GLN A 161 -47.63 24.78 -22.26
N MET A 162 -47.75 23.69 -23.03
CA MET A 162 -46.66 22.75 -23.30
C MET A 162 -45.78 23.43 -24.37
N TYR A 163 -44.62 23.93 -23.97
CA TYR A 163 -43.65 24.45 -24.93
C TYR A 163 -43.12 23.28 -25.77
N ASP A 164 -43.31 23.38 -27.08
CA ASP A 164 -42.68 22.57 -28.11
C ASP A 164 -41.17 22.79 -28.05
N ASP A 165 -40.41 21.75 -27.72
CA ASP A 165 -38.95 21.75 -27.92
C ASP A 165 -38.66 21.21 -29.32
N GLU A 166 -38.81 22.08 -30.31
CA GLU A 166 -38.27 21.89 -31.66
C GLU A 166 -36.74 21.90 -31.56
N THR A 167 -36.17 20.72 -31.33
CA THR A 167 -34.72 20.51 -31.41
C THR A 167 -34.32 20.18 -32.84
N ASP A 168 -34.23 21.22 -33.68
CA ASP A 168 -33.38 21.20 -34.88
C ASP A 168 -31.91 21.29 -34.44
N SER A 169 -31.21 20.15 -34.38
CA SER A 169 -29.74 20.14 -34.40
C SER A 169 -29.25 19.01 -35.31
N SER A 170 -28.71 19.45 -36.43
CA SER A 170 -28.32 18.70 -37.63
C SER A 170 -27.27 17.61 -37.39
N SER A 171 -27.46 16.44 -37.99
CA SER A 171 -26.38 15.50 -38.30
C SER A 171 -26.66 14.83 -39.65
N ASP A 172 -25.72 15.08 -40.57
CA ASP A 172 -25.16 14.17 -41.58
C ASP A 172 -25.92 13.77 -42.86
N GLU A 173 -25.25 14.16 -43.95
CA GLU A 173 -24.85 13.37 -45.12
C GLU A 173 -25.71 13.25 -46.41
N GLU A 174 -24.99 13.55 -47.50
CA GLU A 174 -24.95 12.89 -48.81
C GLU A 174 -25.79 13.40 -50.00
N THR A 175 -25.04 13.56 -51.11
CA THR A 175 -25.40 13.32 -52.51
C THR A 175 -25.80 14.51 -53.39
N ALA A 176 -24.87 14.92 -54.27
CA ALA A 176 -25.21 15.31 -55.63
C ALA A 176 -24.14 14.81 -56.62
N PRO A 177 -24.52 14.13 -57.72
CA PRO A 177 -23.60 13.49 -58.65
C PRO A 177 -23.16 14.46 -59.76
N ARG A 178 -21.91 14.33 -60.23
CA ARG A 178 -21.53 14.85 -61.54
C ARG A 178 -20.54 13.92 -62.22
N SER A 179 -21.05 13.23 -63.23
CA SER A 179 -20.33 12.43 -64.22
C SER A 179 -19.51 13.33 -65.16
N THR A 180 -18.25 12.99 -65.47
CA THR A 180 -17.84 12.36 -66.75
C THR A 180 -16.33 12.03 -66.76
N PRO A 181 -15.88 11.07 -67.60
CA PRO A 181 -14.62 10.31 -67.47
C PRO A 181 -13.52 10.70 -68.50
N ASP A 182 -12.38 9.98 -68.41
CA ASP A 182 -11.20 9.89 -69.31
C ASP A 182 -10.08 10.94 -69.07
N GLN A 183 -8.77 10.66 -69.02
CA GLN A 183 -7.95 9.48 -69.35
C GLN A 183 -6.44 9.78 -69.07
N ALA A 184 -5.63 8.72 -68.87
CA ALA A 184 -4.15 8.62 -69.00
C ALA A 184 -3.26 9.36 -67.96
N ASP A 185 -2.05 8.92 -67.58
CA ASP A 185 -1.24 7.70 -67.72
C ASP A 185 0.02 7.92 -66.85
N GLY A 186 0.61 6.83 -66.32
CA GLY A 186 2.04 6.68 -65.93
C GLY A 186 2.59 7.58 -64.82
N GLU A 187 3.74 7.35 -64.19
CA GLU A 187 4.74 6.27 -64.14
C GLU A 187 5.75 6.70 -63.06
N ASN A 188 6.46 5.75 -62.45
CA ASN A 188 7.78 5.87 -61.82
C ASN A 188 7.91 6.60 -60.45
N GLU A 189 8.35 5.92 -59.37
CA GLU A 189 9.71 5.39 -59.04
C GLU A 189 10.62 6.42 -58.32
N GLU A 190 11.52 5.87 -57.50
CA GLU A 190 12.57 6.46 -56.64
C GLU A 190 12.13 6.83 -55.21
N SER A 191 12.37 6.01 -54.17
CA SER A 191 13.62 5.39 -53.67
C SER A 191 14.72 6.41 -53.32
N SER A 192 14.93 6.62 -52.02
CA SER A 192 16.29 6.56 -51.45
C SER A 192 16.24 6.56 -49.91
N THR A 193 16.60 5.40 -49.38
CA THR A 193 17.09 5.11 -48.03
C THR A 193 18.44 5.77 -47.76
N SER A 194 18.72 6.20 -46.52
CA SER A 194 20.00 5.89 -45.85
C SER A 194 20.03 6.39 -44.40
N THR A 195 20.09 5.44 -43.47
CA THR A 195 20.61 5.58 -42.09
C THR A 195 22.09 5.07 -42.08
N PRO A 196 22.78 4.95 -40.93
CA PRO A 196 23.84 5.83 -40.45
C PRO A 196 25.24 5.20 -40.49
N SER A 197 26.28 6.00 -40.24
CA SER A 197 27.50 5.63 -39.51
C SER A 197 28.16 6.88 -38.95
#